data_AF-A0A2E0BMS4-F1
#
_entry.id   AF-A0A2E0BMS4-F1
#
_cell.length_a   1.000
_cell.length_b   1.000
_cell.length_c   1.000
_cell.angle_alpha   90.00
_cell.angle_beta   90.00
_cell.angle_gamma   90.00
#
_symmetry.space_group_name_H-M   'P 1'
#
loop_
_entity.id
_entity.type
_entity.pdbx_description
1 polymer ?
#
loop_
_entity_poly.entity_id
_entity_poly.type
_entity_poly.pdbx_seq_one_letter_code
_entity_poly.pdbx_strand_id
1 'polypeptide(L)'
;MKYIFVAGAPGSKWSSVCKNIYYSDSIDQTDASEDREYWHDASGQLDLMHIGAYFDPGMEFGDFFDNINKYTKEECEVEFDRPFSGEGVRIIKSHVFAHHIDFLKDNWPDCPIVLVHRDNDACIGWWVRCGHFDITYPLYHKYYVNLKEMSKIIDDQNRDIVNAWKRYGGISPRDNRDLADILKINQPSEEYEQDYNLKDIGVKVI
;
A
#
# COMPACT_ATOMS: atom_id res chain seq x y z
N MET A 1 12.17 -5.97 12.79
CA MET A 1 11.46 -5.95 11.50
C MET A 1 11.96 -4.73 10.72
N LYS A 2 12.42 -4.88 9.47
CA LYS A 2 12.96 -3.74 8.68
C LYS A 2 11.85 -3.05 7.89
N TYR A 3 11.05 -3.84 7.16
CA TYR A 3 10.00 -3.34 6.29
C TYR A 3 8.63 -3.92 6.66
N ILE A 4 7.58 -3.17 6.34
CA ILE A 4 6.24 -3.68 6.11
C ILE A 4 5.94 -3.44 4.63
N PHE A 5 5.73 -4.50 3.86
CA PHE A 5 5.31 -4.36 2.46
C PHE A 5 3.79 -4.24 2.42
N VAL A 6 3.27 -3.34 1.60
CA VAL A 6 1.82 -3.22 1.39
C VAL A 6 1.48 -3.27 -0.09
N ALA A 7 0.55 -4.17 -0.42
CA ALA A 7 0.02 -4.36 -1.76
C ALA A 7 -1.51 -4.32 -1.72
N GLY A 8 -2.12 -3.57 -2.62
CA GLY A 8 -3.57 -3.52 -2.83
C GLY A 8 -3.86 -3.02 -4.23
N ALA A 9 -5.01 -3.37 -4.83
CA ALA A 9 -5.37 -2.83 -6.13
C ALA A 9 -5.75 -1.32 -6.05
N PRO A 10 -5.64 -0.52 -7.13
CA PRO A 10 -6.17 0.83 -7.18
C PRO A 10 -7.62 0.89 -6.72
N GLY A 11 -7.94 1.84 -5.83
CA GLY A 11 -9.30 1.97 -5.30
C GLY A 11 -9.67 0.98 -4.17
N SER A 12 -8.77 0.09 -3.77
CA SER A 12 -8.99 -0.86 -2.66
C SER A 12 -9.03 -0.22 -1.26
N LYS A 13 -8.79 1.10 -1.18
CA LYS A 13 -8.61 1.87 0.07
C LYS A 13 -7.33 1.50 0.84
N TRP A 14 -6.37 0.82 0.22
CA TRP A 14 -5.08 0.48 0.83
C TRP A 14 -4.32 1.68 1.40
N SER A 15 -4.43 2.87 0.79
CA SER A 15 -3.81 4.09 1.30
C SER A 15 -4.35 4.48 2.68
N SER A 16 -5.65 4.25 2.96
CA SER A 16 -6.21 4.44 4.31
C SER A 16 -5.68 3.43 5.32
N VAL A 17 -5.48 2.17 4.90
CA VAL A 17 -4.88 1.12 5.75
C VAL A 17 -3.45 1.53 6.13
N CYS A 18 -2.65 1.96 5.16
CA CYS A 18 -1.29 2.45 5.38
C CYS A 18 -1.26 3.67 6.31
N LYS A 19 -2.04 4.71 5.99
CA LYS A 19 -2.12 5.95 6.78
C LYS A 19 -2.43 5.66 8.24
N ASN A 20 -3.39 4.79 8.51
CA ASN A 20 -3.88 4.56 9.86
C ASN A 20 -2.91 3.79 10.75
N ILE A 21 -1.85 3.17 10.20
CA ILE A 21 -0.72 2.62 10.97
C ILE A 21 0.55 3.48 10.85
N TYR A 22 0.61 4.39 9.87
CA TYR A 22 1.76 5.26 9.60
C TYR A 22 2.11 6.14 10.81
N TYR A 23 1.09 6.59 11.57
CA TYR A 23 1.27 7.42 12.77
C TYR A 23 1.68 6.65 14.03
N SER A 24 2.03 5.37 13.92
CA SER A 24 2.65 4.64 15.03
C SER A 24 4.06 5.16 15.30
N ASP A 25 4.43 5.31 16.58
CA ASP A 25 5.78 5.70 17.00
C ASP A 25 6.86 4.67 16.61
N SER A 26 6.47 3.49 16.13
CA SER A 26 7.41 2.48 15.62
C SER A 26 7.76 2.66 14.14
N ILE A 27 7.04 3.53 13.41
CA ILE A 27 7.23 3.75 11.98
C ILE A 27 8.23 4.89 11.76
N ASP A 28 9.16 4.66 10.83
CA ASP A 28 10.00 5.72 10.28
C ASP A 28 9.15 6.53 9.30
N GLN A 29 8.80 7.76 9.69
CA GLN A 29 7.92 8.66 8.93
C GLN A 29 8.72 9.72 8.14
N THR A 30 10.05 9.59 8.05
CA THR A 30 10.91 10.58 7.39
C THR A 30 10.77 10.61 5.87
N ASP A 31 10.00 9.70 5.28
CA ASP A 31 9.59 9.77 3.88
C ASP A 31 8.48 10.79 3.62
N ALA A 32 7.84 11.36 4.66
CA ALA A 32 6.84 12.41 4.51
C ALA A 32 7.44 13.75 4.06
N SER A 33 6.76 14.40 3.12
CA SER A 33 6.98 15.79 2.71
C SER A 33 5.69 16.36 2.13
N GLU A 34 5.56 17.68 2.05
CA GLU A 34 4.40 18.34 1.43
C GLU A 34 4.17 17.87 -0.03
N ASP A 35 5.25 17.59 -0.76
CA ASP A 35 5.20 17.06 -2.15
C ASP A 35 4.72 15.60 -2.24
N ARG A 36 4.63 14.89 -1.10
CA ARG A 36 4.21 13.48 -1.01
C ARG A 36 2.89 13.34 -0.25
N GLU A 37 2.08 14.39 -0.26
CA GLU A 37 0.74 14.39 0.29
C GLU A 37 -0.30 14.47 -0.83
N TYR A 38 -1.40 13.72 -0.66
CA TYR A 38 -2.59 13.91 -1.46
C TYR A 38 -3.84 13.90 -0.59
N TRP A 39 -4.57 15.01 -0.69
CA TRP A 39 -5.82 15.26 0.00
C TRP A 39 -6.99 15.10 -0.98
N HIS A 40 -8.04 14.39 -0.56
CA HIS A 40 -9.26 14.29 -1.36
C HIS A 40 -10.50 14.17 -0.47
N ASP A 41 -11.67 14.49 -1.02
CA ASP A 41 -12.94 14.52 -0.29
C ASP A 41 -13.89 13.35 -0.62
N ALA A 42 -13.36 12.25 -1.18
CA ALA A 42 -14.15 11.08 -1.56
C ALA A 42 -15.02 10.47 -0.44
N SER A 43 -14.65 10.70 0.82
CA SER A 43 -15.39 10.30 2.03
C SER A 43 -16.56 11.24 2.38
N GLY A 44 -16.63 12.42 1.76
CA GLY A 44 -17.50 13.54 2.11
C GLY A 44 -16.80 14.62 2.95
N GLN A 45 -15.54 14.42 3.34
CA GLN A 45 -14.70 15.40 4.05
C GLN A 45 -13.30 15.40 3.45
N LEU A 46 -12.62 16.55 3.46
CA LEU A 46 -11.26 16.65 2.96
C LEU A 46 -10.30 15.94 3.91
N ASP A 47 -9.79 14.79 3.46
CA ASP A 47 -8.90 13.93 4.24
C ASP A 47 -7.54 13.82 3.55
N LEU A 48 -6.45 13.85 4.33
CA LEU A 48 -5.13 13.41 3.87
C LEU A 48 -5.20 11.91 3.66
N MET A 49 -4.92 11.42 2.45
CA MET A 49 -5.16 10.02 2.11
C MET A 49 -3.95 9.30 1.57
N HIS A 50 -3.07 10.00 0.84
CA HIS A 50 -1.75 9.48 0.50
C HIS A 50 -0.70 10.32 1.22
N ILE A 51 0.23 9.65 1.89
CA ILE A 51 1.32 10.25 2.64
C ILE A 51 2.59 9.42 2.47
N GLY A 52 3.72 10.11 2.36
CA GLY A 52 5.04 9.48 2.24
C GLY A 52 5.26 8.82 0.88
N ALA A 53 6.37 8.11 0.71
CA ALA A 53 6.81 7.56 -0.55
C ALA A 53 5.92 6.41 -1.07
N TYR A 54 5.78 6.33 -2.39
CA TYR A 54 5.18 5.21 -3.12
C TYR A 54 6.20 4.70 -4.14
N PHE A 55 6.17 3.40 -4.43
CA PHE A 55 7.18 2.68 -5.21
C PHE A 55 6.57 2.00 -6.44
N ASP A 56 5.56 2.63 -7.03
CA ASP A 56 5.03 2.22 -8.33
C ASP A 56 5.90 2.78 -9.48
N PRO A 57 5.87 2.17 -10.68
CA PRO A 57 6.52 2.75 -11.85
C PRO A 57 6.06 4.19 -12.10
N GLY A 58 7.01 5.09 -12.32
CA GLY A 58 6.81 6.52 -12.48
C GLY A 58 7.07 7.34 -11.21
N MET A 59 7.23 6.70 -10.05
CA MET A 59 7.54 7.39 -8.79
C MET A 59 9.03 7.76 -8.69
N GLU A 60 9.35 8.58 -7.67
CA GLU A 60 10.67 9.17 -7.44
C GLU A 60 11.79 8.14 -7.18
N PHE A 61 11.43 6.98 -6.61
CA PHE A 61 12.37 5.95 -6.15
C PHE A 61 12.03 4.60 -6.79
N GLY A 62 13.01 4.00 -7.45
CA GLY A 62 12.89 2.72 -8.17
C GLY A 62 11.78 2.67 -9.23
N ASP A 63 12.09 3.07 -10.47
CA ASP A 63 11.15 2.99 -11.63
C ASP A 63 10.95 1.55 -12.16
N PHE A 64 11.55 0.53 -11.52
CA PHE A 64 11.67 -0.84 -12.03
C PHE A 64 10.88 -1.89 -11.26
N PHE A 65 10.07 -1.51 -10.27
CA PHE A 65 9.41 -2.47 -9.38
C PHE A 65 8.33 -3.33 -10.04
N ASP A 66 7.86 -2.98 -11.24
CA ASP A 66 7.05 -3.86 -12.10
C ASP A 66 7.84 -5.04 -12.68
N ASN A 67 9.16 -5.01 -12.54
CA ASN A 67 10.11 -6.04 -12.92
C ASN A 67 11.03 -6.41 -11.76
N ILE A 68 10.59 -6.24 -10.50
CA ILE A 68 11.43 -6.40 -9.30
C ILE A 68 12.21 -7.74 -9.28
N ASN A 69 11.63 -8.81 -9.84
CA ASN A 69 12.25 -10.14 -9.93
C ASN A 69 13.57 -10.19 -10.73
N LYS A 70 13.90 -9.13 -11.49
CA LYS A 70 15.16 -9.02 -12.26
C LYS A 70 16.31 -8.41 -11.46
N TYR A 71 16.04 -7.94 -10.24
CA TYR A 71 16.97 -7.21 -9.39
C TYR A 71 17.26 -8.01 -8.12
N THR A 72 18.41 -7.77 -7.51
CA THR A 72 18.73 -8.40 -6.24
C THR A 72 17.97 -7.72 -5.10
N LYS A 73 17.87 -8.43 -3.98
CA LYS A 73 17.36 -7.89 -2.73
C LYS A 73 18.04 -6.57 -2.36
N GLU A 74 19.37 -6.52 -2.44
CA GLU A 74 20.17 -5.35 -2.05
C GLU A 74 19.91 -4.15 -2.96
N GLU A 75 19.77 -4.37 -4.27
CA GLU A 75 19.39 -3.31 -5.22
C GLU A 75 18.01 -2.74 -4.90
N CYS A 76 17.05 -3.60 -4.53
CA CYS A 76 15.72 -3.17 -4.10
C CYS A 76 15.78 -2.38 -2.78
N GLU A 77 16.57 -2.85 -1.79
CA GLU A 77 16.71 -2.18 -0.49
C GLU A 77 17.34 -0.79 -0.61
N VAL A 78 18.27 -0.58 -1.55
CA VAL A 78 18.84 0.75 -1.82
C VAL A 78 17.75 1.74 -2.21
N GLU A 79 16.82 1.36 -3.09
CA GLU A 79 15.72 2.24 -3.48
C GLU A 79 14.65 2.36 -2.37
N PHE A 80 14.32 1.27 -1.67
CA PHE A 80 13.38 1.30 -0.54
C PHE A 80 13.83 2.21 0.59
N ASP A 81 15.14 2.27 0.86
CA ASP A 81 15.72 3.03 1.96
C ASP A 81 15.92 4.52 1.59
N ARG A 82 15.95 4.84 0.30
CA ARG A 82 16.29 6.18 -0.23
C ARG A 82 15.41 7.35 0.26
N PRO A 83 14.07 7.23 0.41
CA PRO A 83 13.27 8.32 0.96
C PRO A 83 13.40 8.50 2.48
N PHE A 84 14.03 7.56 3.18
CA PHE A 84 14.07 7.53 4.63
C PHE A 84 15.44 7.97 5.17
N SER A 85 15.41 8.79 6.23
CA SER A 85 16.61 9.23 6.97
C SER A 85 16.53 8.93 8.47
N GLY A 86 15.38 8.43 8.94
CA GLY A 86 15.11 8.15 10.34
C GLY A 86 15.38 6.72 10.77
N GLU A 87 14.85 6.40 11.95
CA GLU A 87 14.84 5.08 12.55
C GLU A 87 13.40 4.57 12.67
N GLY A 88 13.25 3.25 12.73
CA GLY A 88 11.95 2.59 12.82
C GLY A 88 11.68 1.65 11.65
N VAL A 89 10.47 1.13 11.60
CA VAL A 89 10.00 0.25 10.53
C VAL A 89 9.54 1.10 9.35
N ARG A 90 9.93 0.71 8.14
CA ARG A 90 9.58 1.44 6.91
C ARG A 90 8.41 0.78 6.19
N ILE A 91 7.39 1.55 5.83
CA ILE A 91 6.23 1.03 5.07
C ILE A 91 6.51 1.21 3.57
N ILE A 92 6.73 0.11 2.87
CA ILE A 92 7.03 0.10 1.43
C ILE A 92 5.74 -0.20 0.67
N LYS A 93 5.25 0.80 -0.07
CA LYS A 93 3.91 0.86 -0.67
C LYS A 93 4.00 0.78 -2.20
N SER A 94 3.40 -0.24 -2.83
CA SER A 94 3.32 -0.30 -4.29
C SER A 94 2.14 -1.17 -4.75
N HIS A 95 1.40 -0.72 -5.76
CA HIS A 95 0.35 -1.52 -6.40
C HIS A 95 0.95 -2.73 -7.14
N VAL A 96 2.08 -2.54 -7.83
CA VAL A 96 2.68 -3.61 -8.64
C VAL A 96 3.20 -4.78 -7.80
N PHE A 97 3.41 -4.59 -6.49
CA PHE A 97 3.74 -5.69 -5.57
C PHE A 97 2.70 -6.80 -5.54
N ALA A 98 1.45 -6.52 -5.93
CA ALA A 98 0.42 -7.55 -6.09
C ALA A 98 0.87 -8.69 -7.03
N HIS A 99 1.68 -8.38 -8.06
CA HIS A 99 2.21 -9.36 -9.01
C HIS A 99 3.50 -10.06 -8.53
N HIS A 100 4.08 -9.62 -7.40
CA HIS A 100 5.41 -10.01 -6.94
C HIS A 100 5.42 -10.54 -5.50
N ILE A 101 4.27 -10.97 -4.98
CA ILE A 101 4.12 -11.41 -3.59
C ILE A 101 5.07 -12.57 -3.24
N ASP A 102 5.20 -13.56 -4.13
CA ASP A 102 6.11 -14.70 -3.91
C ASP A 102 7.57 -14.23 -3.80
N PHE A 103 8.01 -13.32 -4.68
CA PHE A 103 9.35 -12.76 -4.65
C PHE A 103 9.62 -11.99 -3.35
N LEU A 104 8.64 -11.21 -2.88
CA LEU A 104 8.74 -10.49 -1.61
C LEU A 104 8.87 -11.47 -0.43
N LYS A 105 8.07 -12.54 -0.39
CA LYS A 105 8.15 -13.58 0.65
C LYS A 105 9.50 -14.30 0.65
N ASP A 106 10.05 -14.58 -0.53
CA ASP A 106 11.31 -15.32 -0.65
C ASP A 106 12.52 -14.46 -0.24
N ASN A 107 12.51 -13.16 -0.57
CA ASN A 107 13.66 -12.27 -0.31
C ASN A 107 13.61 -11.58 1.07
N TRP A 108 12.41 -11.34 1.60
CA TRP A 108 12.21 -10.75 2.93
C TRP A 108 11.29 -11.61 3.81
N PRO A 109 11.66 -12.87 4.12
CA PRO A 109 10.81 -13.79 4.86
C PRO A 109 10.44 -13.31 6.28
N ASP A 110 11.26 -12.44 6.87
CA ASP A 110 11.04 -11.83 8.19
C ASP A 110 10.24 -10.51 8.15
N CYS A 111 9.87 -10.04 6.96
CA CYS A 111 9.05 -8.84 6.80
C CYS A 111 7.62 -9.24 6.42
N PRO A 112 6.60 -8.70 7.10
CA PRO A 112 5.21 -8.97 6.76
C PRO A 112 4.82 -8.32 5.44
N ILE A 113 3.89 -8.96 4.74
CA ILE A 113 3.20 -8.37 3.59
C ILE A 113 1.73 -8.16 3.96
N VAL A 114 1.32 -6.90 3.99
CA VAL A 114 -0.08 -6.50 4.18
C VAL A 114 -0.76 -6.49 2.81
N LEU A 115 -1.66 -7.44 2.62
CA LEU A 115 -2.51 -7.54 1.45
C LEU A 115 -3.84 -6.85 1.72
N VAL A 116 -4.20 -5.89 0.87
CA VAL A 116 -5.48 -5.18 0.93
C VAL A 116 -6.33 -5.56 -0.27
N HIS A 117 -7.51 -6.10 -0.01
CA HIS A 117 -8.44 -6.56 -1.02
C HIS A 117 -9.78 -5.83 -0.92
N ARG A 118 -10.35 -5.52 -2.08
CA ARG A 118 -11.72 -5.05 -2.24
C ARG A 118 -12.22 -5.43 -3.64
N ASP A 119 -13.51 -5.70 -3.80
CA ASP A 119 -14.06 -6.15 -5.08
C ASP A 119 -13.80 -5.17 -6.24
N ASN A 120 -13.59 -5.70 -7.45
CA ASN A 120 -13.16 -4.92 -8.63
C ASN A 120 -14.05 -3.70 -8.92
N ASP A 121 -15.37 -3.86 -8.90
CA ASP A 121 -16.31 -2.76 -9.17
C ASP A 121 -16.25 -1.69 -8.09
N ALA A 122 -16.07 -2.11 -6.83
CA ALA A 122 -15.93 -1.21 -5.69
C ALA A 122 -14.59 -0.45 -5.74
N CYS A 123 -13.53 -1.11 -6.21
CA CYS A 123 -12.24 -0.49 -6.53
C CYS A 123 -12.38 0.57 -7.62
N ILE A 124 -12.98 0.24 -8.77
CA ILE A 124 -13.19 1.19 -9.87
C ILE A 124 -14.03 2.39 -9.41
N GLY A 125 -15.14 2.15 -8.72
CA GLY A 125 -15.99 3.22 -8.22
C GLY A 125 -15.27 4.15 -7.24
N TRP A 126 -14.37 3.60 -6.41
CA TRP A 126 -13.58 4.40 -5.48
C TRP A 126 -12.46 5.16 -6.16
N TRP A 127 -11.76 4.53 -7.11
CA TRP A 127 -10.74 5.18 -7.94
C TRP A 127 -11.28 6.47 -8.60
N VAL A 128 -12.47 6.39 -9.20
CA VAL A 128 -13.13 7.56 -9.81
C VAL A 128 -13.42 8.65 -8.77
N ARG A 129 -13.84 8.28 -7.55
CA ARG A 129 -14.13 9.24 -6.47
C ARG A 129 -12.88 9.92 -5.91
N CYS A 130 -11.73 9.25 -5.96
CA CYS A 130 -10.46 9.76 -5.44
C CYS A 130 -9.73 10.73 -6.38
N GLY A 131 -10.38 11.25 -7.43
CA GLY A 131 -9.74 12.17 -8.39
C GLY A 131 -9.26 11.50 -9.68
N HIS A 132 -9.47 10.19 -9.84
CA HIS A 132 -9.33 9.50 -11.11
C HIS A 132 -7.88 9.60 -11.66
N PHE A 133 -7.66 10.21 -12.83
CA PHE A 133 -6.33 10.38 -13.42
C PHE A 133 -5.70 11.76 -13.12
N ASP A 134 -6.42 12.64 -12.42
CA ASP A 134 -6.03 14.04 -12.17
C ASP A 134 -5.43 14.25 -10.77
N ILE A 135 -5.09 13.17 -10.06
CA ILE A 135 -4.46 13.25 -8.75
C ILE A 135 -3.06 13.87 -8.87
N THR A 136 -2.66 14.65 -7.88
CA THR A 136 -1.33 15.31 -7.87
C THR A 136 -0.25 14.42 -7.26
N TYR A 137 -0.64 13.44 -6.48
CA TYR A 137 0.24 12.45 -5.88
C TYR A 137 -0.57 11.22 -5.44
N PRO A 138 0.01 10.01 -5.46
CA PRO A 138 1.17 9.58 -6.23
C PRO A 138 0.97 9.71 -7.76
N LEU A 139 2.07 9.83 -8.51
CA LEU A 139 2.08 10.15 -9.93
C LEU A 139 2.04 8.90 -10.82
N TYR A 140 0.85 8.38 -11.09
CA TYR A 140 0.67 7.14 -11.85
C TYR A 140 0.50 7.28 -13.36
N HIS A 141 0.70 8.49 -13.91
CA HIS A 141 0.40 8.80 -15.31
C HIS A 141 1.21 7.98 -16.33
N LYS A 142 2.36 7.40 -15.94
CA LYS A 142 3.13 6.50 -16.80
C LYS A 142 2.49 5.11 -16.96
N TYR A 143 1.69 4.70 -15.98
CA TYR A 143 1.19 3.34 -15.84
C TYR A 143 -0.32 3.25 -16.10
N TYR A 144 -1.09 4.25 -15.66
CA TYR A 144 -2.54 4.30 -15.86
C TYR A 144 -2.94 5.25 -16.98
N VAL A 145 -3.67 4.72 -17.97
CA VAL A 145 -3.98 5.44 -19.22
C VAL A 145 -5.46 5.83 -19.33
N ASN A 146 -6.36 4.89 -19.03
CA ASN A 146 -7.80 5.11 -19.14
C ASN A 146 -8.57 4.07 -18.30
N LEU A 147 -9.88 4.29 -18.11
CA LEU A 147 -10.74 3.42 -17.29
C LEU A 147 -10.76 1.95 -17.73
N LYS A 148 -10.68 1.68 -19.03
CA LYS A 148 -10.70 0.31 -19.55
C LYS A 148 -9.44 -0.43 -19.13
N GLU A 149 -8.28 0.20 -19.27
CA GLU A 149 -7.02 -0.40 -18.82
C GLU A 149 -6.94 -0.47 -17.30
N MET A 150 -7.42 0.55 -16.58
CA MET A 150 -7.54 0.53 -15.12
C MET A 150 -8.38 -0.65 -14.62
N SER A 151 -9.51 -0.94 -15.27
CA SER A 151 -10.35 -2.10 -14.92
C SER A 151 -9.63 -3.43 -15.09
N LYS A 152 -8.76 -3.58 -16.09
CA LYS A 152 -7.95 -4.79 -16.25
C LYS A 152 -6.87 -4.88 -15.19
N ILE A 153 -6.20 -3.77 -14.90
CA ILE A 153 -5.14 -3.73 -13.89
C ILE A 153 -5.70 -4.07 -12.51
N ILE A 154 -6.86 -3.51 -12.14
CA ILE A 154 -7.54 -3.86 -10.90
C ILE A 154 -7.88 -5.35 -10.86
N ASP A 155 -8.45 -5.90 -11.93
CA ASP A 155 -8.77 -7.33 -12.01
C ASP A 155 -7.54 -8.22 -11.85
N ASP A 156 -6.45 -7.89 -12.56
CA ASP A 156 -5.19 -8.62 -12.50
C ASP A 156 -4.56 -8.56 -11.10
N GLN A 157 -4.48 -7.37 -10.49
CA GLN A 157 -3.89 -7.21 -9.16
C GLN A 157 -4.74 -7.85 -8.06
N ASN A 158 -6.06 -7.70 -8.11
CA ASN A 158 -6.95 -8.36 -7.16
C ASN A 158 -6.90 -9.89 -7.30
N ARG A 159 -6.85 -10.42 -8.53
CA ARG A 159 -6.66 -11.86 -8.74
C ARG A 159 -5.40 -12.35 -8.06
N ASP A 160 -4.27 -11.66 -8.23
CA ASP A 160 -2.99 -12.09 -7.68
C ASP A 160 -2.94 -11.94 -6.15
N ILE A 161 -3.53 -10.87 -5.61
CA ILE A 161 -3.76 -10.71 -4.16
C ILE A 161 -4.59 -11.86 -3.60
N VAL A 162 -5.72 -12.21 -4.22
CA VAL A 162 -6.60 -13.29 -3.77
C VAL A 162 -5.91 -14.65 -3.87
N ASN A 163 -5.11 -14.86 -4.91
CA ASN A 163 -4.31 -16.08 -5.07
C ASN A 163 -3.29 -16.23 -3.92
N ALA A 164 -2.53 -15.17 -3.63
CA ALA A 164 -1.60 -15.15 -2.50
C ALA A 164 -2.33 -15.31 -1.16
N TRP A 165 -3.47 -14.64 -0.98
CA TRP A 165 -4.30 -14.75 0.21
C TRP A 165 -4.76 -16.18 0.47
N LYS A 166 -5.09 -16.95 -0.56
CA LYS A 166 -5.47 -18.37 -0.44
C LYS A 166 -4.27 -19.28 -0.22
N ARG A 167 -3.14 -18.96 -0.86
CA ARG A 167 -1.90 -19.76 -0.84
C ARG A 167 -1.18 -19.70 0.50
N TYR A 168 -1.03 -18.49 1.04
CA TYR A 168 -0.26 -18.26 2.25
C TYR A 168 -1.17 -18.24 3.48
N GLY A 169 -0.70 -18.88 4.56
CA GLY A 169 -1.24 -18.64 5.89
C GLY A 169 -1.11 -17.16 6.28
N GLY A 170 -1.84 -16.72 7.28
CA GLY A 170 -1.78 -15.32 7.72
C GLY A 170 -2.92 -14.97 8.66
N ILE A 171 -2.93 -13.72 9.12
CA ILE A 171 -3.90 -13.22 10.08
C ILE A 171 -4.65 -12.04 9.45
N SER A 172 -5.98 -12.04 9.57
CA SER A 172 -6.81 -10.93 9.12
C SER A 172 -7.19 -10.05 10.31
N PRO A 173 -6.64 -8.83 10.41
CA PRO A 173 -7.04 -7.88 11.45
C PRO A 173 -8.47 -7.37 11.22
N ARG A 174 -9.12 -6.99 12.31
CA ARG A 174 -10.44 -6.34 12.28
C ARG A 174 -10.36 -4.83 12.03
N ASP A 175 -9.31 -4.20 12.54
CA ASP A 175 -9.06 -2.76 12.49
C ASP A 175 -7.55 -2.46 12.45
N ASN A 176 -7.17 -1.18 12.38
CA ASN A 176 -5.77 -0.76 12.33
C ASN A 176 -4.98 -0.98 13.63
N ARG A 177 -5.64 -1.13 14.78
CA ARG A 177 -4.97 -1.42 16.05
C ARG A 177 -4.62 -2.91 16.14
N ASP A 178 -5.54 -3.77 15.73
CA ASP A 178 -5.32 -5.22 15.54
C ASP A 178 -4.22 -5.45 14.49
N LEU A 179 -4.23 -4.67 13.39
CA LEU A 179 -3.15 -4.69 12.41
C LEU A 179 -1.80 -4.31 13.05
N ALA A 180 -1.75 -3.24 13.86
CA ALA A 180 -0.54 -2.83 14.55
C ALA A 180 -0.01 -3.93 15.49
N ASP A 181 -0.88 -4.61 16.24
CA ASP A 181 -0.52 -5.73 17.11
C ASP A 181 0.08 -6.91 16.33
N ILE A 182 -0.55 -7.30 15.21
CA ILE A 182 -0.06 -8.36 14.32
C ILE A 182 1.32 -8.00 13.76
N LEU A 183 1.50 -6.74 13.35
CA LEU A 183 2.76 -6.21 12.82
C LEU A 183 3.80 -5.97 13.92
N LYS A 184 3.43 -6.09 15.21
CA LYS A 184 4.31 -5.81 16.36
C LYS A 184 4.88 -4.39 16.35
N ILE A 185 4.05 -3.43 15.96
CA ILE A 185 4.32 -1.99 16.09
C ILE A 185 3.41 -1.40 17.17
N ASN A 186 3.78 -0.25 17.72
CA ASN A 186 2.94 0.45 18.69
C ASN A 186 1.58 0.80 18.06
N GLN A 187 0.50 0.69 18.83
CA GLN A 187 -0.79 1.12 18.34
C GLN A 187 -0.82 2.65 18.17
N PRO A 188 -1.35 3.16 17.05
CA PRO A 188 -1.54 4.59 16.82
C PRO A 188 -2.64 5.16 17.73
N SER A 189 -2.74 6.49 17.78
CA SER A 189 -3.81 7.23 18.49
C SER A 189 -5.21 6.75 18.08
N GLU A 190 -6.18 6.81 19.02
CA GLU A 190 -7.59 6.44 18.79
C GLU A 190 -8.24 7.25 17.65
N GLU A 191 -7.75 8.45 17.37
CA GLU A 191 -8.27 9.29 16.28
C GLU A 191 -8.06 8.68 14.87
N TYR A 192 -7.12 7.75 14.73
CA TYR A 192 -6.84 7.04 13.49
C TYR A 192 -7.56 5.69 13.39
N GLU A 193 -8.44 5.36 14.34
CA GLU A 193 -9.12 4.08 14.37
C GLU A 193 -10.02 3.88 13.14
N GLN A 194 -9.90 2.71 12.52
CA GLN A 194 -10.66 2.31 11.35
C GLN A 194 -11.01 0.84 11.43
N ASP A 195 -12.30 0.55 11.61
CA ASP A 195 -12.85 -0.78 11.40
C ASP A 195 -12.90 -1.10 9.90
N TYR A 196 -12.23 -2.19 9.50
CA TYR A 196 -12.09 -2.56 8.09
C TYR A 196 -13.38 -3.10 7.50
N ASN A 197 -14.19 -3.84 8.27
CA ASN A 197 -15.47 -4.37 7.80
C ASN A 197 -16.47 -3.24 7.54
N LEU A 198 -16.57 -2.27 8.45
CA LEU A 198 -17.44 -1.10 8.29
C LEU A 198 -17.04 -0.24 7.09
N LYS A 199 -15.76 -0.29 6.70
CA LYS A 199 -15.23 0.47 5.57
C LYS A 199 -15.15 -0.34 4.28
N ASP A 200 -15.65 -1.58 4.25
CA ASP A 200 -15.60 -2.46 3.08
C ASP A 200 -14.15 -2.65 2.59
N ILE A 201 -13.29 -3.10 3.50
CA ILE A 201 -11.87 -3.36 3.28
C ILE A 201 -11.54 -4.76 3.81
N GLY A 202 -10.97 -5.62 2.96
CA GLY A 202 -10.34 -6.86 3.41
C GLY A 202 -8.85 -6.63 3.65
N VAL A 203 -8.35 -6.98 4.83
CA VAL A 203 -6.91 -6.96 5.14
C VAL A 203 -6.41 -8.34 5.59
N LYS A 204 -5.23 -8.75 5.12
CA LYS A 204 -4.52 -9.92 5.62
C LYS A 204 -3.02 -9.67 5.65
N VAL A 205 -2.40 -10.08 6.75
CA VAL A 205 -0.95 -10.08 6.93
C VAL A 205 -0.43 -11.50 6.69
N ILE A 206 0.52 -11.65 5.77
CA ILE A 206 1.18 -12.92 5.44
C ILE A 206 2.69 -12.88 5.65
#